data_AF-N0DTZ7-F1
#
_entry.id   AF-N0DTZ7-F1
#
_cell.length_a   1.000
_cell.length_b   1.000
_cell.length_c   1.000
_cell.angle_alpha   90.00
_cell.angle_beta   90.00
_cell.angle_gamma   90.00
#
_symmetry.space_group_name_H-M   'P 1'
#
loop_
_entity.id
_entity.type
_entity.pdbx_description
1 polymer ?
#
loop_
_entity_poly.entity_id
_entity_poly.type
_entity_poly.pdbx_seq_one_letter_code
_entity_poly.pdbx_strand_id
1 'polypeptide(L)'
;NATAVEMCTFTGAVDLLSSRVLEGLVTDANRMQRALTALETEYEQHYTRGGSELDEREFLYTDFTKFASPRFSPGHMQSAVMKLGAGPLPIRQGALLGPGAHITAPYSISPSSTPLKTPFWAGLHSPKLDLGVEAGPPVTPVSEIMSASAWLRGVTANLAAEPSPSLMRYLAAVAVPHDGGQGACMTVTVSAAKQLTQRVRDLVSCIMPEEKIPSLLGPFPLLQPSLVTERRIEVTKLYYLSLERILQAEEKNNGVTGVISLLSAGKFHRALVACSLEVVTACYRMVSCAFPKVLDALHIKAFDMAKMIECFVKSITTLPRELKRHLFLVEEKILESLAWEAGSPIYSLISSTVVQDEQSEGIATHEDDTSDKAMQAPNSK
;
A
#
# COMPACT_ATOMS: atom_id res chain seq x y z
N ASN A 1 81.34 -7.74 17.17
CA ASN A 1 80.09 -7.15 17.70
C ASN A 1 78.93 -8.03 17.35
N ALA A 2 78.61 -8.92 18.29
CA ALA A 2 77.39 -9.70 18.33
C ALA A 2 76.34 -8.90 19.12
N THR A 3 75.13 -8.79 18.58
CA THR A 3 73.94 -8.25 19.27
C THR A 3 72.75 -9.02 18.70
N ALA A 4 72.36 -10.12 19.34
CA ALA A 4 71.41 -10.21 20.45
C ALA A 4 70.03 -10.63 19.90
N VAL A 5 69.82 -11.95 19.92
CA VAL A 5 68.51 -12.59 19.82
C VAL A 5 67.86 -12.46 21.20
N GLU A 6 66.86 -11.61 21.33
CA GLU A 6 65.94 -11.67 22.48
C GLU A 6 64.63 -12.33 22.04
N MET A 7 64.49 -13.59 22.44
CA MET A 7 63.19 -14.26 22.55
C MET A 7 62.34 -13.50 23.58
N CYS A 8 61.36 -12.73 23.12
CA CYS A 8 60.27 -12.29 23.98
C CYS A 8 59.32 -13.47 24.19
N THR A 9 59.50 -14.15 25.33
CA THR A 9 58.55 -15.12 25.87
C THR A 9 57.26 -14.39 26.24
N PHE A 10 56.16 -14.72 25.55
CA PHE A 10 54.84 -14.18 25.87
C PHE A 10 54.32 -14.86 27.14
N THR A 11 54.73 -14.33 28.30
CA THR A 11 54.22 -14.74 29.61
C THR A 11 53.36 -13.63 30.18
N GLY A 12 52.09 -13.65 29.81
CA GLY A 12 51.08 -12.75 30.35
C GLY A 12 49.73 -13.09 29.74
N ALA A 13 48.79 -13.55 30.56
CA ALA A 13 47.39 -13.65 30.15
C ALA A 13 46.95 -12.26 29.65
N VAL A 14 46.53 -12.19 28.40
CA VAL A 14 45.98 -10.96 27.83
C VAL A 14 44.75 -10.60 28.65
N ASP A 15 44.83 -9.54 29.45
CA ASP A 15 43.67 -9.02 30.18
C ASP A 15 42.71 -8.35 29.19
N LEU A 16 41.81 -9.18 28.65
CA LEU A 16 40.77 -8.77 27.70
C LEU A 16 39.69 -7.86 28.33
N LEU A 17 39.71 -7.67 29.66
CA LEU A 17 38.69 -6.91 30.39
C LEU A 17 38.93 -5.38 30.34
N SER A 18 40.16 -4.96 30.06
CA SER A 18 40.60 -3.56 30.17
C SER A 18 40.92 -2.88 28.83
N SER A 19 40.79 -3.60 27.70
CA SER A 19 41.18 -3.06 26.39
C SER A 19 40.15 -2.06 25.84
N ARG A 20 40.58 -0.80 25.70
CA ARG A 20 39.81 0.30 25.08
C ARG A 20 39.52 0.11 23.58
N VAL A 21 40.04 -0.94 22.96
CA VAL A 21 39.92 -1.20 21.51
C VAL A 21 38.57 -1.84 21.15
N LEU A 22 37.88 -2.47 22.11
CA LEU A 22 36.59 -3.14 21.89
C LEU A 22 35.44 -2.39 22.57
N GLU A 23 35.42 -1.06 22.52
CA GLU A 23 34.33 -0.24 23.08
C GLU A 23 33.02 -0.49 22.31
N GLY A 24 32.18 -1.41 22.81
CA GLY A 24 30.92 -1.82 22.18
C GLY A 24 30.67 -3.33 22.11
N LEU A 25 31.70 -4.16 22.27
CA LEU A 25 31.53 -5.63 22.23
C LEU A 25 31.25 -6.18 23.63
N VAL A 26 30.07 -6.78 23.87
CA VAL A 26 29.79 -7.40 25.16
C VAL A 26 30.47 -8.77 25.25
N THR A 27 31.66 -8.78 25.81
CA THR A 27 32.55 -9.96 25.90
C THR A 27 32.43 -10.73 27.20
N ASP A 28 31.91 -10.10 28.26
CA ASP A 28 31.89 -10.64 29.61
C ASP A 28 30.61 -10.22 30.38
N ALA A 29 30.23 -11.01 31.38
CA ALA A 29 29.01 -10.81 32.15
C ALA A 29 29.00 -9.48 32.92
N ASN A 30 30.16 -9.03 33.42
CA ASN A 30 30.25 -7.76 34.14
C ASN A 30 30.02 -6.57 33.22
N ARG A 31 30.53 -6.63 31.99
CA ARG A 31 30.27 -5.62 30.97
C ARG A 31 28.85 -5.66 30.43
N MET A 32 28.26 -6.84 30.26
CA MET A 32 26.82 -6.99 29.95
C MET A 32 25.98 -6.30 31.02
N GLN A 33 26.25 -6.58 32.30
CA GLN A 33 25.48 -6.00 33.40
C GLN A 33 25.62 -4.48 33.43
N ARG A 34 26.83 -3.94 33.25
CA ARG A 34 27.03 -2.48 33.15
C ARG A 34 26.28 -1.85 31.98
N ALA A 35 26.27 -2.51 30.81
CA ALA A 35 25.54 -2.02 29.64
C ALA A 35 24.02 -2.06 29.87
N LEU A 36 23.49 -3.14 30.45
CA LEU A 36 22.08 -3.24 30.83
C LEU A 36 21.70 -2.17 31.85
N THR A 37 22.48 -1.98 32.92
CA THR A 37 22.21 -0.92 33.91
C THR A 37 22.25 0.47 33.28
N ALA A 38 23.17 0.73 32.35
CA ALA A 38 23.24 2.00 31.65
C ALA A 38 22.01 2.25 30.76
N LEU A 39 21.59 1.24 29.98
CA LEU A 39 20.38 1.31 29.15
C LEU A 39 19.12 1.52 30.00
N GLU A 40 19.01 0.77 31.10
CA GLU A 40 17.90 0.87 32.05
C GLU A 40 17.82 2.27 32.69
N THR A 41 18.98 2.84 33.05
CA THR A 41 19.06 4.19 33.63
C THR A 41 18.68 5.25 32.61
N GLU A 42 19.11 5.13 31.36
CA GLU A 42 18.75 6.06 30.28
C GLU A 42 17.25 5.97 29.96
N TYR A 43 16.70 4.76 29.92
CA TYR A 43 15.27 4.53 29.74
C TYR A 43 14.44 5.16 30.86
N GLU A 44 14.81 4.94 32.13
CA GLU A 44 14.16 5.54 33.31
C GLU A 44 14.18 7.08 33.24
N GLN A 45 15.30 7.67 32.85
CA GLN A 45 15.40 9.12 32.68
C GLN A 45 14.49 9.64 31.56
N HIS A 46 14.37 8.90 30.45
CA HIS A 46 13.46 9.27 29.37
C HIS A 46 12.00 9.17 29.80
N TYR A 47 11.63 8.11 30.53
CA TYR A 47 10.28 7.91 31.05
C TYR A 47 9.89 8.99 32.07
N THR A 48 10.73 9.24 33.08
CA THR A 48 10.47 10.24 34.14
C THR A 48 10.39 11.68 33.63
N ARG A 49 11.04 11.99 32.49
CA ARG A 49 10.90 13.28 31.81
C ARG A 49 9.65 13.40 30.94
N GLY A 50 8.78 12.38 30.92
CA GLY A 50 7.54 12.38 30.14
C GLY A 50 7.74 12.02 28.67
N GLY A 51 8.83 11.34 28.31
CA GLY A 51 9.10 10.92 26.94
C GLY A 51 8.22 9.77 26.42
N SER A 52 7.56 9.04 27.32
CA SER A 52 6.57 7.99 27.00
C SER A 52 5.42 8.05 28.00
N GLU A 53 4.19 7.78 27.55
CA GLU A 53 3.00 7.71 28.42
C GLU A 53 2.97 6.42 29.24
N LEU A 54 3.71 5.38 28.81
CA LEU A 54 3.70 4.05 29.39
C LEU A 54 5.11 3.56 29.68
N ASP A 55 5.29 2.86 30.80
CA ASP A 55 6.52 2.14 31.11
C ASP A 55 6.51 0.77 30.41
N GLU A 56 7.26 0.65 29.32
CA GLU A 56 7.30 -0.54 28.48
C GLU A 56 7.96 -1.74 29.20
N ARG A 57 8.69 -1.50 30.30
CA ARG A 57 9.28 -2.58 31.09
C ARG A 57 8.21 -3.42 31.76
N GLU A 58 7.02 -2.89 31.99
CA GLU A 58 5.89 -3.66 32.50
C GLU A 58 5.52 -4.82 31.57
N PHE A 59 5.79 -4.74 30.25
CA PHE A 59 5.59 -5.85 29.30
C PHE A 59 6.50 -7.06 29.55
N LEU A 60 7.61 -6.89 30.28
CA LEU A 60 8.52 -7.99 30.62
C LEU A 60 8.04 -8.78 31.84
N TYR A 61 7.38 -8.10 32.79
CA TYR A 61 7.06 -8.66 34.10
C TYR A 61 5.55 -8.91 34.31
N THR A 62 4.69 -8.23 33.55
CA THR A 62 3.24 -8.33 33.68
C THR A 62 2.68 -9.36 32.70
N ASP A 63 1.87 -10.28 33.23
CA ASP A 63 1.17 -11.28 32.42
C ASP A 63 -0.11 -10.68 31.78
N PHE A 64 0.05 -10.13 30.58
CA PHE A 64 -1.04 -9.55 29.80
C PHE A 64 -1.97 -10.59 29.15
N THR A 65 -1.67 -11.90 29.26
CA THR A 65 -2.52 -12.94 28.65
C THR A 65 -3.93 -12.96 29.24
N LYS A 66 -4.10 -12.46 30.47
CA LYS A 66 -5.38 -12.34 31.17
C LYS A 66 -6.30 -11.28 30.56
N PHE A 67 -5.75 -10.32 29.83
CA PHE A 67 -6.49 -9.23 29.18
C PHE A 67 -6.67 -9.46 27.67
N ALA A 68 -5.93 -10.40 27.09
CA ALA A 68 -6.05 -10.76 25.69
C ALA A 68 -7.33 -11.57 25.45
N SER A 69 -8.32 -10.96 24.80
CA SER A 69 -9.49 -11.70 24.31
C SER A 69 -9.04 -12.73 23.27
N PRO A 70 -9.32 -14.04 23.46
CA PRO A 70 -8.89 -15.04 22.49
C PRO A 70 -9.64 -14.85 21.17
N ARG A 71 -8.91 -14.54 20.09
CA ARG A 71 -9.47 -14.51 18.73
C ARG A 71 -9.64 -15.93 18.20
N PHE A 72 -10.57 -16.70 18.76
CA PHE A 72 -10.91 -18.03 18.25
C PHE A 72 -12.04 -17.95 17.22
N SER A 73 -11.78 -18.46 16.01
CA SER A 73 -12.85 -18.81 15.06
C SER A 73 -13.77 -19.88 15.66
N PRO A 74 -15.09 -19.90 15.37
CA PRO A 74 -16.06 -20.76 16.05
C PRO A 74 -15.74 -22.27 16.12
N GLY A 75 -14.93 -22.80 15.18
CA GLY A 75 -14.47 -24.20 15.20
C GLY A 75 -13.43 -24.53 16.27
N HIS A 76 -12.74 -23.54 16.83
CA HIS A 76 -11.70 -23.73 17.85
C HIS A 76 -12.23 -23.74 19.28
N MET A 77 -13.50 -23.39 19.50
CA MET A 77 -14.10 -23.36 20.84
C MET A 77 -14.09 -24.73 21.51
N GLN A 78 -14.29 -25.82 20.77
CA GLN A 78 -14.37 -27.17 21.34
C GLN A 78 -13.01 -27.68 21.88
N SER A 79 -11.90 -27.34 21.19
CA SER A 79 -10.55 -27.74 21.60
C SER A 79 -10.00 -26.88 22.75
N ALA A 80 -10.30 -25.58 22.74
CA ALA A 80 -9.90 -24.67 23.81
C ALA A 80 -10.66 -24.94 25.12
N VAL A 81 -11.95 -25.26 25.05
CA VAL A 81 -12.76 -25.63 26.23
C VAL A 81 -12.30 -26.95 26.84
N MET A 82 -11.88 -27.94 26.03
CA MET A 82 -11.28 -29.18 26.55
C MET A 82 -9.92 -28.94 27.25
N LYS A 83 -9.14 -27.94 26.83
CA LYS A 83 -7.87 -27.57 27.47
C LYS A 83 -8.03 -26.70 28.72
N LEU A 84 -9.12 -25.93 28.83
CA LEU A 84 -9.46 -25.16 30.04
C LEU A 84 -9.94 -26.05 31.21
N GLY A 85 -10.31 -27.31 30.94
CA GLY A 85 -10.62 -28.30 31.99
C GLY A 85 -9.38 -28.85 32.72
N ALA A 86 -8.16 -28.52 32.28
CA ALA A 86 -6.91 -29.03 32.80
C ALA A 86 -6.13 -27.99 33.63
N GLY A 87 -6.79 -27.35 34.60
CA GLY A 87 -6.15 -26.56 35.66
C GLY A 87 -5.35 -25.32 35.21
N PRO A 88 -4.71 -24.60 36.15
CA PRO A 88 -3.91 -23.42 35.82
C PRO A 88 -2.65 -23.82 35.06
N LEU A 89 -2.42 -23.22 33.89
CA LEU A 89 -1.18 -23.40 33.14
C LEU A 89 -0.01 -22.83 33.96
N PRO A 90 1.11 -23.57 34.12
CA PRO A 90 2.28 -23.02 34.78
C PRO A 90 2.89 -21.93 33.90
N ILE A 91 3.17 -20.78 34.52
CA ILE A 91 4.08 -19.76 34.01
C ILE A 91 5.40 -20.46 33.72
N ARG A 92 5.74 -20.59 32.44
CA ARG A 92 6.95 -21.28 31.98
C ARG A 92 8.15 -20.46 32.44
N GLN A 93 8.87 -20.95 33.46
CA GLN A 93 10.18 -20.40 33.83
C GLN A 93 11.14 -20.46 32.63
N GLY A 94 11.91 -19.39 32.49
CA GLY A 94 12.65 -19.05 31.28
C GLY A 94 13.51 -20.15 30.69
N ALA A 95 13.28 -20.43 29.41
CA ALA A 95 14.33 -20.81 28.50
C ALA A 95 14.46 -19.67 27.48
N LEU A 96 15.65 -19.09 27.42
CA LEU A 96 16.02 -17.94 26.61
C LEU A 96 15.83 -18.26 25.12
N LEU A 97 14.66 -17.95 24.56
CA LEU A 97 14.46 -17.89 23.12
C LEU A 97 14.73 -16.45 22.71
N GLY A 98 15.90 -16.23 22.11
CA GLY A 98 16.27 -14.92 21.58
C GLY A 98 15.31 -14.45 20.48
N PRO A 99 15.36 -13.15 20.12
CA PRO A 99 14.51 -12.59 19.09
C PRO A 99 14.77 -13.34 17.77
N GLY A 100 13.76 -14.07 17.27
CA GLY A 100 13.85 -14.79 15.99
C GLY A 100 13.67 -16.30 16.03
N ALA A 101 13.30 -16.93 17.15
CA ALA A 101 12.91 -18.34 17.16
C ALA A 101 11.52 -18.54 16.51
N HIS A 102 11.49 -18.57 15.18
CA HIS A 102 10.34 -18.98 14.40
C HIS A 102 10.18 -20.50 14.50
N ILE A 103 9.01 -20.97 14.94
CA ILE A 103 8.58 -22.34 14.63
C ILE A 103 8.17 -22.32 13.15
N THR A 104 9.12 -22.49 12.24
CA THR A 104 8.80 -22.88 10.87
C THR A 104 8.35 -24.33 10.90
N ALA A 105 7.03 -24.54 10.97
CA ALA A 105 6.47 -25.81 10.52
C ALA A 105 6.74 -25.92 9.00
N PRO A 106 7.27 -27.05 8.50
CA PRO A 106 7.53 -27.20 7.08
C PRO A 106 6.21 -27.29 6.31
N TYR A 107 5.97 -26.36 5.37
CA TYR A 107 4.91 -26.49 4.37
C TYR A 107 5.36 -27.48 3.29
N SER A 108 4.93 -28.74 3.39
CA SER A 108 5.00 -29.69 2.28
C SER A 108 3.82 -29.47 1.33
N ILE A 109 4.09 -28.94 0.13
CA ILE A 109 3.11 -28.90 -0.96
C ILE A 109 3.17 -30.26 -1.67
N SER A 110 2.09 -31.02 -1.61
CA SER A 110 1.86 -32.16 -2.52
C SER A 110 0.77 -31.79 -3.52
N PRO A 111 0.94 -32.03 -4.83
CA PRO A 111 -0.07 -31.75 -5.83
C PRO A 111 -0.89 -33.02 -6.10
N SER A 112 -2.22 -32.93 -5.95
CA SER A 112 -3.12 -33.87 -6.62
C SER A 112 -4.32 -33.12 -7.17
N SER A 113 -4.35 -33.02 -8.49
CA SER A 113 -5.47 -32.54 -9.29
C SER A 113 -6.60 -33.57 -9.30
N THR A 114 -7.85 -33.11 -9.32
CA THR A 114 -8.90 -33.59 -10.23
C THR A 114 -10.15 -32.69 -10.13
N PRO A 115 -10.93 -32.53 -11.22
CA PRO A 115 -11.95 -31.50 -11.33
C PRO A 115 -13.36 -32.06 -11.07
N LEU A 116 -14.28 -31.23 -10.57
CA LEU A 116 -15.70 -31.48 -10.79
C LEU A 116 -16.48 -30.19 -11.02
N LYS A 117 -17.36 -30.27 -12.03
CA LYS A 117 -18.10 -29.20 -12.70
C LYS A 117 -19.25 -28.67 -11.84
N THR A 118 -19.58 -27.39 -12.06
CA THR A 118 -20.73 -26.64 -11.49
C THR A 118 -22.08 -27.17 -12.02
N PRO A 119 -23.23 -26.75 -11.43
CA PRO A 119 -23.87 -25.50 -11.89
C PRO A 119 -24.53 -24.64 -10.78
N PHE A 120 -24.86 -23.42 -11.16
CA PHE A 120 -25.50 -22.33 -10.40
C PHE A 120 -27.03 -22.52 -10.23
N TRP A 121 -27.60 -22.07 -9.09
CA TRP A 121 -28.85 -21.29 -9.07
C TRP A 121 -28.89 -20.35 -7.83
N ALA A 122 -29.40 -19.14 -8.07
CA ALA A 122 -29.63 -17.97 -7.23
C ALA A 122 -30.45 -18.12 -5.93
N GLY A 123 -30.26 -17.16 -5.02
CA GLY A 123 -31.32 -16.64 -4.14
C GLY A 123 -30.93 -16.47 -2.66
N LEU A 124 -30.89 -15.21 -2.21
CA LEU A 124 -31.17 -14.74 -0.84
C LEU A 124 -30.12 -14.97 0.29
N HIS A 125 -29.43 -13.85 0.61
CA HIS A 125 -28.93 -13.36 1.91
C HIS A 125 -27.95 -14.16 2.80
N SER A 126 -26.96 -13.39 3.28
CA SER A 126 -25.97 -13.64 4.34
C SER A 126 -24.71 -14.43 3.94
N PRO A 127 -23.49 -13.89 4.13
CA PRO A 127 -22.28 -14.62 3.79
C PRO A 127 -21.92 -15.60 4.91
N LYS A 128 -22.37 -16.86 4.78
CA LYS A 128 -21.73 -18.00 5.45
C LYS A 128 -20.54 -18.45 4.58
N LEU A 129 -19.34 -18.10 5.01
CA LEU A 129 -18.09 -18.68 4.52
C LEU A 129 -17.79 -19.92 5.36
N ASP A 130 -18.12 -21.09 4.83
CA ASP A 130 -17.55 -22.37 5.27
C ASP A 130 -16.65 -22.88 4.15
N LEU A 131 -15.34 -22.79 4.36
CA LEU A 131 -14.36 -23.53 3.59
C LEU A 131 -13.32 -24.03 4.58
N GLY A 132 -13.41 -25.33 4.88
CA GLY A 132 -12.44 -26.09 5.66
C GLY A 132 -11.07 -26.02 5.02
N VAL A 133 -10.28 -25.05 5.44
CA VAL A 133 -8.82 -25.05 5.39
C VAL A 133 -8.42 -25.00 6.85
N GLU A 134 -7.57 -25.92 7.31
CA GLU A 134 -6.94 -25.82 8.62
C GLU A 134 -6.26 -24.43 8.71
N ALA A 135 -6.96 -23.50 9.35
CA ALA A 135 -6.41 -22.19 9.63
C ALA A 135 -5.43 -22.39 10.78
N GLY A 136 -4.14 -22.26 10.48
CA GLY A 136 -3.08 -22.17 11.48
C GLY A 136 -3.36 -21.06 12.51
N PRO A 137 -2.45 -20.86 13.48
CA PRO A 137 -2.62 -19.84 14.52
C PRO A 137 -2.97 -18.47 13.90
N PRO A 138 -3.83 -17.67 14.55
CA PRO A 138 -4.28 -16.40 14.01
C PRO A 138 -3.07 -15.54 13.65
N VAL A 139 -3.08 -14.98 12.44
CA VAL A 139 -1.98 -14.16 11.92
C VAL A 139 -1.74 -13.00 12.89
N THR A 140 -0.51 -12.89 13.40
CA THR A 140 -0.14 -11.77 14.27
C THR A 140 -0.09 -10.47 13.46
N PRO A 141 -0.34 -9.29 14.06
CA PRO A 141 -0.28 -8.03 13.34
C PRO A 141 1.06 -7.80 12.61
N VAL A 142 2.17 -8.26 13.18
CA VAL A 142 3.49 -8.18 12.53
C VAL A 142 3.55 -9.10 11.30
N SER A 143 3.07 -10.33 11.42
CA SER A 143 3.01 -11.27 10.28
C SER A 143 2.15 -10.74 9.13
N GLU A 144 1.04 -10.07 9.44
CA GLU A 144 0.15 -9.44 8.46
C GLU A 144 0.86 -8.33 7.68
N ILE A 145 1.54 -7.42 8.37
CA ILE A 145 2.34 -6.35 7.75
C ILE A 145 3.48 -6.92 6.90
N MET A 146 4.18 -7.93 7.43
CA MET A 146 5.28 -8.58 6.70
C MET A 146 4.77 -9.27 5.44
N SER A 147 3.56 -9.83 5.47
CA SER A 147 2.92 -10.42 4.29
C SER A 147 2.56 -9.36 3.24
N ALA A 148 1.98 -8.23 3.64
CA ALA A 148 1.63 -7.13 2.73
C ALA A 148 2.88 -6.51 2.06
N SER A 149 3.93 -6.24 2.84
CA SER A 149 5.20 -5.74 2.31
C SER A 149 5.98 -6.79 1.49
N ALA A 150 5.86 -8.08 1.80
CA ALA A 150 6.42 -9.14 0.97
C ALA A 150 5.71 -9.25 -0.38
N TRP A 151 4.37 -9.15 -0.39
CA TRP A 151 3.60 -9.09 -1.62
C TRP A 151 4.02 -7.90 -2.49
N LEU A 152 4.13 -6.70 -1.91
CA LEU A 152 4.51 -5.49 -2.64
C LEU A 152 5.89 -5.63 -3.29
N ARG A 153 6.87 -6.13 -2.53
CA ARG A 153 8.21 -6.44 -3.07
C ARG A 153 8.15 -7.49 -4.18
N GLY A 154 7.31 -8.52 -4.03
CA GLY A 154 7.11 -9.55 -5.06
C GLY A 154 6.52 -8.99 -6.36
N VAL A 155 5.50 -8.13 -6.28
CA VAL A 155 4.89 -7.49 -7.45
C VAL A 155 5.85 -6.51 -8.13
N THR A 156 6.66 -5.78 -7.35
CA THR A 156 7.55 -4.74 -7.87
C THR A 156 8.94 -5.24 -8.26
N ALA A 157 9.33 -6.47 -7.90
CA ALA A 157 10.66 -7.03 -8.15
C ALA A 157 11.06 -7.00 -9.63
N ASN A 158 10.14 -7.40 -10.52
CA ASN A 158 10.40 -7.53 -11.95
C ASN A 158 9.90 -6.34 -12.78
N LEU A 159 9.43 -5.28 -12.13
CA LEU A 159 8.91 -4.09 -12.80
C LEU A 159 10.01 -3.03 -12.91
N ALA A 160 10.09 -2.39 -14.08
CA ALA A 160 10.88 -1.18 -14.26
C ALA A 160 10.12 0.04 -13.73
N ALA A 161 10.84 1.04 -13.22
CA ALA A 161 10.26 2.34 -12.86
C ALA A 161 10.18 3.27 -14.08
N GLU A 162 9.96 2.70 -15.27
CA GLU A 162 9.91 3.40 -16.56
C GLU A 162 8.69 2.92 -17.36
N PRO A 163 8.19 3.73 -18.30
CA PRO A 163 7.08 3.33 -19.17
C PRO A 163 7.43 2.08 -19.99
N SER A 164 6.56 1.08 -19.98
CA SER A 164 6.72 -0.12 -20.79
C SER A 164 6.63 0.20 -22.30
N PRO A 165 7.11 -0.69 -23.20
CA PRO A 165 6.99 -0.49 -24.64
C PRO A 165 5.54 -0.29 -25.11
N SER A 166 4.58 -0.92 -24.44
CA SER A 166 3.15 -0.71 -24.69
C SER A 166 2.72 0.72 -24.35
N LEU A 167 3.12 1.22 -23.18
CA LEU A 167 2.86 2.61 -22.77
C LEU A 167 3.51 3.62 -23.70
N MET A 168 4.73 3.33 -24.17
CA MET A 168 5.43 4.17 -25.14
C MET A 168 4.63 4.30 -26.46
N ARG A 169 3.90 3.26 -26.88
CA ARG A 169 3.01 3.32 -28.06
C ARG A 169 1.83 4.27 -27.83
N TYR A 170 1.19 4.20 -26.67
CA TYR A 170 0.07 5.10 -26.35
C TYR A 170 0.56 6.55 -26.20
N LEU A 171 1.71 6.77 -25.57
CA LEU A 171 2.33 8.10 -25.45
C LEU A 171 2.75 8.66 -26.81
N ALA A 172 3.17 7.81 -27.75
CA ALA A 172 3.41 8.21 -29.12
C ALA A 172 2.13 8.74 -29.79
N ALA A 173 1.01 8.05 -29.61
CA ALA A 173 -0.27 8.45 -30.19
C ALA A 173 -0.79 9.79 -29.64
N VAL A 174 -0.50 10.11 -28.37
CA VAL A 174 -0.78 11.43 -27.77
C VAL A 174 0.08 12.55 -28.39
N ALA A 175 1.29 12.21 -28.81
CA ALA A 175 2.33 13.15 -29.21
C ALA A 175 2.30 13.55 -30.70
N VAL A 176 1.50 12.89 -31.53
CA VAL A 176 1.39 13.21 -32.97
C VAL A 176 0.46 14.41 -33.16
N PRO A 177 0.97 15.57 -33.64
CA PRO A 177 0.11 16.61 -34.19
C PRO A 177 -0.55 16.07 -35.46
N HIS A 178 -1.77 16.50 -35.77
CA HIS A 178 -2.54 16.03 -36.93
C HIS A 178 -1.87 16.23 -38.31
N ASP A 179 -0.70 16.87 -38.39
CA ASP A 179 0.07 17.07 -39.64
C ASP A 179 1.35 16.21 -39.69
N GLY A 180 1.44 15.41 -40.76
CA GLY A 180 2.39 14.32 -40.94
C GLY A 180 3.85 14.77 -41.18
N GLY A 181 4.72 14.44 -40.22
CA GLY A 181 6.18 14.49 -40.37
C GLY A 181 6.84 13.30 -39.67
N GLN A 182 7.14 12.23 -40.40
CA GLN A 182 7.59 10.93 -39.85
C GLN A 182 8.99 10.93 -39.20
N GLY A 183 9.81 11.98 -39.41
CA GLY A 183 11.14 12.11 -38.79
C GLY A 183 11.16 12.74 -37.39
N ALA A 184 10.11 13.47 -37.00
CA ALA A 184 10.03 14.15 -35.69
C ALA A 184 9.43 13.25 -34.59
N CYS A 185 8.78 12.15 -34.97
CA CYS A 185 7.95 11.35 -34.07
C CYS A 185 8.74 10.76 -32.89
N MET A 186 9.88 10.07 -33.13
CA MET A 186 10.66 9.43 -32.06
C MET A 186 11.18 10.41 -30.99
N THR A 187 11.57 11.62 -31.38
CA THR A 187 12.05 12.63 -30.42
C THR A 187 10.91 13.13 -29.53
N VAL A 188 9.70 13.28 -30.10
CA VAL A 188 8.52 13.73 -29.34
C VAL A 188 7.98 12.61 -28.43
N THR A 189 8.04 11.34 -28.83
CA THR A 189 7.63 10.22 -27.96
C THR A 189 8.52 10.11 -26.72
N VAL A 190 9.85 10.21 -26.89
CA VAL A 190 10.81 10.22 -25.79
C VAL A 190 10.60 11.45 -24.89
N SER A 191 10.19 12.58 -25.45
CA SER A 191 9.84 13.79 -24.68
C SER A 191 8.58 13.58 -23.83
N ALA A 192 7.49 13.03 -24.39
CA ALA A 192 6.24 12.78 -23.66
C ALA A 192 6.43 11.77 -22.52
N ALA A 193 7.20 10.70 -22.75
CA ALA A 193 7.56 9.74 -21.72
C ALA A 193 8.37 10.39 -20.58
N LYS A 194 9.36 11.22 -20.91
CA LYS A 194 10.13 11.98 -19.91
C LYS A 194 9.26 12.94 -19.10
N GLN A 195 8.31 13.64 -19.74
CA GLN A 195 7.37 14.52 -19.07
C GLN A 195 6.47 13.76 -18.09
N LEU A 196 5.96 12.59 -18.49
CA LEU A 196 5.17 11.73 -17.61
C LEU A 196 6.00 11.26 -16.41
N THR A 197 7.20 10.75 -16.65
CA THR A 197 8.11 10.29 -15.58
C THR A 197 8.46 11.43 -14.62
N GLN A 198 8.75 12.62 -15.14
CA GLN A 198 9.03 13.81 -14.33
C GLN A 198 7.81 14.17 -13.48
N ARG A 199 6.62 14.24 -14.08
CA ARG A 199 5.38 14.54 -13.38
C ARG A 199 5.09 13.55 -12.26
N VAL A 200 5.24 12.25 -12.50
CA VAL A 200 5.03 11.21 -11.49
C VAL A 200 6.04 11.36 -10.35
N ARG A 201 7.31 11.60 -10.68
CA ARG A 201 8.35 11.86 -9.70
C ARG A 201 8.00 13.07 -8.82
N ASP A 202 7.55 14.17 -9.42
CA ASP A 202 7.20 15.39 -8.69
C ASP A 202 6.02 15.16 -7.74
N LEU A 203 4.97 14.49 -8.22
CA LEU A 203 3.80 14.12 -7.41
C LEU A 203 4.20 13.24 -6.22
N VAL A 204 5.00 12.22 -6.43
CA VAL A 204 5.47 11.33 -5.35
C VAL A 204 6.32 12.12 -4.34
N SER A 205 7.12 13.07 -4.81
CA SER A 205 7.99 13.88 -3.96
C SER A 205 7.22 14.90 -3.10
N CYS A 206 5.97 15.23 -3.45
CA CYS A 206 5.10 16.07 -2.60
C CYS A 206 4.77 15.43 -1.25
N ILE A 207 4.77 14.10 -1.15
CA ILE A 207 4.44 13.37 0.09
C ILE A 207 5.67 12.70 0.69
N MET A 208 6.56 12.20 -0.16
CA MET A 208 7.80 11.55 0.23
C MET A 208 8.97 12.43 -0.24
N PRO A 209 9.32 13.50 0.50
CA PRO A 209 10.34 14.44 0.07
C PRO A 209 11.69 13.75 -0.10
N GLU A 210 12.48 14.28 -1.04
CA GLU A 210 13.82 13.77 -1.32
C GLU A 210 14.78 14.26 -0.23
N GLU A 211 15.06 13.40 0.74
CA GLU A 211 16.01 13.70 1.81
C GLU A 211 17.44 13.77 1.26
N LYS A 212 17.95 15.00 1.07
CA LYS A 212 19.38 15.26 0.88
C LYS A 212 20.06 15.37 2.23
N ILE A 213 20.05 14.33 3.05
CA ILE A 213 20.80 14.34 4.31
C ILE A 213 22.28 14.13 3.97
N PRO A 214 23.21 15.06 4.27
CA PRO A 214 24.63 14.78 4.23
C PRO A 214 24.92 13.71 5.28
N SER A 215 25.45 12.59 4.85
CA SER A 215 25.88 11.47 5.70
C SER A 215 26.97 11.92 6.69
N LEU A 216 26.61 12.62 7.77
CA LEU A 216 27.56 13.04 8.82
C LEU A 216 28.00 11.89 9.72
N LEU A 217 27.27 10.78 9.68
CA LEU A 217 27.65 9.50 10.25
C LEU A 217 27.68 8.52 9.08
N GLY A 218 28.82 7.86 8.87
CA GLY A 218 29.01 6.87 7.80
C GLY A 218 27.98 5.73 7.83
N PRO A 219 28.08 4.73 6.94
CA PRO A 219 27.05 3.70 6.73
C PRO A 219 26.87 2.81 7.97
N PHE A 220 26.08 3.27 8.95
CA PHE A 220 25.45 2.44 9.95
C PHE A 220 24.22 1.79 9.30
N PRO A 221 24.10 0.45 9.28
CA PRO A 221 23.01 -0.25 8.59
C PRO A 221 21.59 0.08 9.10
N LEU A 222 21.45 0.80 10.21
CA LEU A 222 20.18 1.01 10.91
C LEU A 222 19.55 2.40 10.72
N LEU A 223 20.30 3.37 10.19
CA LEU A 223 19.76 4.66 9.78
C LEU A 223 19.88 4.73 8.27
N GLN A 224 18.85 4.23 7.57
CA GLN A 224 18.74 4.18 6.12
C GLN A 224 18.05 5.45 5.55
N PRO A 225 18.80 6.40 4.97
CA PRO A 225 18.30 7.30 3.94
C PRO A 225 17.69 6.57 2.71
N SER A 226 17.84 5.24 2.62
CA SER A 226 17.45 4.42 1.47
C SER A 226 16.00 3.93 1.46
N LEU A 227 15.27 3.95 2.59
CA LEU A 227 13.91 3.38 2.62
C LEU A 227 12.88 4.24 1.90
N VAL A 228 12.88 5.56 2.11
CA VAL A 228 11.96 6.47 1.42
C VAL A 228 12.18 6.39 -0.08
N THR A 229 13.44 6.37 -0.53
CA THR A 229 13.80 6.20 -1.95
C THR A 229 13.28 4.88 -2.52
N GLU A 230 13.44 3.76 -1.80
CA GLU A 230 12.85 2.48 -2.19
C GLU A 230 11.33 2.57 -2.32
N ARG A 231 10.65 3.20 -1.35
CA ARG A 231 9.18 3.33 -1.37
C ARG A 231 8.70 4.20 -2.52
N ARG A 232 9.41 5.29 -2.86
CA ARG A 232 9.14 6.11 -4.05
C ARG A 232 9.22 5.29 -5.34
N ILE A 233 10.23 4.42 -5.45
CA ILE A 233 10.40 3.52 -6.59
C ILE A 233 9.24 2.51 -6.66
N GLU A 234 8.83 1.92 -5.52
CA GLU A 234 7.69 1.00 -5.46
C GLU A 234 6.37 1.68 -5.88
N VAL A 235 6.13 2.92 -5.43
CA VAL A 235 4.98 3.72 -5.86
C VAL A 235 5.01 3.94 -7.38
N THR A 236 6.17 4.33 -7.92
CA THR A 236 6.34 4.57 -9.36
C THR A 236 6.09 3.30 -10.19
N LYS A 237 6.57 2.15 -9.71
CA LYS A 237 6.34 0.84 -10.35
C LYS A 237 4.87 0.44 -10.32
N LEU A 238 4.19 0.58 -9.19
CA LEU A 238 2.75 0.31 -9.08
C LEU A 238 1.92 1.24 -9.97
N TYR A 239 2.32 2.50 -10.07
CA TYR A 239 1.68 3.47 -10.95
C TYR A 239 1.74 3.01 -12.41
N TYR A 240 2.93 2.67 -12.94
CA TYR A 240 3.05 2.23 -14.33
C TYR A 240 2.34 0.90 -14.59
N LEU A 241 2.40 -0.03 -13.63
CA LEU A 241 1.67 -1.30 -13.70
C LEU A 241 0.16 -1.09 -13.85
N SER A 242 -0.40 -0.23 -13.01
CA SER A 242 -1.84 0.06 -12.98
C SER A 242 -2.25 0.85 -14.20
N LEU A 243 -1.44 1.85 -14.59
CA LEU A 243 -1.65 2.66 -15.78
C LEU A 243 -1.77 1.79 -17.03
N GLU A 244 -0.80 0.90 -17.28
CA GLU A 244 -0.81 0.05 -18.48
C GLU A 244 -2.10 -0.79 -18.56
N ARG A 245 -2.51 -1.39 -17.45
CA ARG A 245 -3.71 -2.24 -17.42
C ARG A 245 -5.00 -1.44 -17.56
N ILE A 246 -5.07 -0.24 -16.97
CA ILE A 246 -6.20 0.68 -17.13
C ILE A 246 -6.30 1.12 -18.60
N LEU A 247 -5.19 1.52 -19.23
CA LEU A 247 -5.21 1.94 -20.64
C LEU A 247 -5.56 0.80 -21.59
N GLN A 248 -5.11 -0.42 -21.32
CA GLN A 248 -5.51 -1.60 -22.10
C GLN A 248 -7.01 -1.92 -21.98
N ALA A 249 -7.61 -1.66 -20.81
CA ALA A 249 -9.05 -1.79 -20.63
C ALA A 249 -9.80 -0.65 -21.34
N GLU A 250 -9.29 0.56 -21.25
CA GLU A 250 -9.85 1.75 -21.91
C GLU A 250 -9.83 1.62 -23.43
N GLU A 251 -8.74 1.12 -24.02
CA GLU A 251 -8.63 0.89 -25.46
C GLU A 251 -9.70 -0.10 -25.95
N LYS A 252 -9.99 -1.14 -25.16
CA LYS A 252 -11.02 -2.14 -25.51
C LYS A 252 -12.43 -1.58 -25.47
N ASN A 253 -12.70 -0.64 -24.56
CA ASN A 253 -14.04 -0.11 -24.34
C ASN A 253 -14.32 1.14 -25.20
N ASN A 254 -13.36 2.06 -25.27
CA ASN A 254 -13.50 3.41 -25.82
C ASN A 254 -12.49 3.71 -26.96
N GLY A 255 -11.69 2.72 -27.36
CA GLY A 255 -10.73 2.86 -28.44
C GLY A 255 -9.52 3.74 -28.10
N VAL A 256 -8.70 4.01 -29.11
CA VAL A 256 -7.45 4.79 -28.97
C VAL A 256 -7.72 6.25 -28.56
N THR A 257 -8.84 6.82 -29.00
CA THR A 257 -9.24 8.20 -28.63
C THR A 257 -9.50 8.32 -27.12
N GLY A 258 -10.20 7.34 -26.53
CA GLY A 258 -10.41 7.27 -25.08
C GLY A 258 -9.08 7.23 -24.33
N VAL A 259 -8.16 6.37 -24.76
CA VAL A 259 -6.79 6.27 -24.19
C VAL A 259 -6.05 7.60 -24.25
N ILE A 260 -6.05 8.30 -25.39
CA ILE A 260 -5.37 9.59 -25.55
C ILE A 260 -5.97 10.63 -24.61
N SER A 261 -7.31 10.67 -24.50
CA SER A 261 -8.01 11.60 -23.61
C SER A 261 -7.66 11.34 -22.13
N LEU A 262 -7.62 10.07 -21.72
CA LEU A 262 -7.32 9.64 -20.37
C LEU A 262 -5.85 9.93 -20.00
N LEU A 263 -4.92 9.66 -20.93
CA LEU A 263 -3.50 9.99 -20.77
C LEU A 263 -3.24 11.50 -20.69
N SER A 264 -4.06 12.31 -21.34
CA SER A 264 -3.95 13.77 -21.27
C SER A 264 -4.57 14.35 -20.00
N ALA A 265 -5.47 13.59 -19.35
CA ALA A 265 -6.20 14.03 -18.17
C ALA A 265 -5.29 14.13 -16.94
N GLY A 266 -4.99 15.36 -16.52
CA GLY A 266 -4.09 15.58 -15.40
C GLY A 266 -4.61 15.09 -14.03
N LYS A 267 -5.94 15.14 -13.83
CA LYS A 267 -6.59 14.68 -12.59
C LYS A 267 -6.49 13.15 -12.45
N PHE A 268 -6.62 12.43 -13.57
CA PHE A 268 -6.46 10.97 -13.63
C PHE A 268 -5.10 10.54 -13.09
N HIS A 269 -4.01 11.14 -13.58
CA HIS A 269 -2.66 10.82 -13.10
C HIS A 269 -2.46 11.09 -11.62
N ARG A 270 -2.98 12.21 -11.10
CA ARG A 270 -2.87 12.54 -9.67
C ARG A 270 -3.62 11.52 -8.81
N ALA A 271 -4.85 11.17 -9.18
CA ALA A 271 -5.65 10.18 -8.46
C ALA A 271 -5.04 8.77 -8.54
N LEU A 272 -4.44 8.39 -9.67
CA LEU A 272 -3.74 7.10 -9.82
C LEU A 272 -2.46 7.02 -9.00
N VAL A 273 -1.69 8.12 -8.93
CA VAL A 273 -0.53 8.22 -8.02
C VAL A 273 -0.98 8.17 -6.57
N ALA A 274 -2.09 8.82 -6.21
CA ALA A 274 -2.66 8.77 -4.87
C ALA A 274 -2.99 7.34 -4.43
N CYS A 275 -3.67 6.56 -5.29
CA CYS A 275 -3.98 5.16 -4.99
C CYS A 275 -2.73 4.29 -4.86
N SER A 276 -1.75 4.48 -5.75
CA SER A 276 -0.46 3.79 -5.68
C SER A 276 0.27 4.09 -4.37
N LEU A 277 0.28 5.35 -3.95
CA LEU A 277 0.92 5.80 -2.72
C LEU A 277 0.18 5.31 -1.47
N GLU A 278 -1.15 5.31 -1.49
CA GLU A 278 -1.97 4.78 -0.39
C GLU A 278 -1.69 3.29 -0.15
N VAL A 279 -1.54 2.50 -1.22
CA VAL A 279 -1.18 1.08 -1.07
C VAL A 279 0.23 0.90 -0.49
N VAL A 280 1.22 1.64 -0.98
CA VAL A 280 2.59 1.52 -0.44
C VAL A 280 2.64 1.97 1.03
N THR A 281 1.99 3.09 1.37
CA THR A 281 1.94 3.57 2.75
C THR A 281 1.21 2.61 3.68
N ALA A 282 0.14 1.94 3.22
CA ALA A 282 -0.53 0.88 3.95
C ALA A 282 0.38 -0.35 4.18
N CYS A 283 1.12 -0.81 3.16
CA CYS A 283 2.05 -1.94 3.25
C CYS A 283 3.14 -1.75 4.32
N TYR A 284 3.60 -0.52 4.53
CA TYR A 284 4.67 -0.18 5.49
C TYR A 284 4.16 0.56 6.74
N ARG A 285 2.84 0.71 6.91
CA ARG A 285 2.20 1.48 8.00
C ARG A 285 2.77 2.89 8.18
N MET A 286 2.96 3.60 7.08
CA MET A 286 3.47 4.97 7.07
C MET A 286 2.35 5.98 7.40
N VAL A 287 1.98 6.06 8.68
CA VAL A 287 0.88 6.93 9.18
C VAL A 287 1.09 8.41 8.86
N SER A 288 2.34 8.85 8.71
CA SER A 288 2.68 10.22 8.31
C SER A 288 2.24 10.57 6.89
N CYS A 289 2.09 9.58 5.99
CA CYS A 289 1.82 9.75 4.56
C CYS A 289 0.46 9.17 4.12
N ALA A 290 -0.24 8.45 5.00
CA ALA A 290 -1.50 7.78 4.69
C ALA A 290 -2.69 8.76 4.55
N PHE A 291 -3.78 8.28 3.94
CA PHE A 291 -5.06 8.97 3.83
C PHE A 291 -5.55 9.56 5.17
N PRO A 292 -6.07 10.80 5.20
CA PRO A 292 -6.43 11.67 4.07
C PRO A 292 -5.30 12.57 3.55
N LYS A 293 -4.10 12.54 4.14
CA LYS A 293 -3.01 13.50 3.81
C LYS A 293 -2.57 13.46 2.34
N VAL A 294 -2.73 12.30 1.69
CA VAL A 294 -2.47 12.12 0.26
C VAL A 294 -3.30 13.06 -0.62
N LEU A 295 -4.52 13.41 -0.18
CA LEU A 295 -5.42 14.32 -0.91
C LEU A 295 -4.83 15.73 -0.97
N ASP A 296 -4.42 16.25 0.19
CA ASP A 296 -3.89 17.60 0.33
C ASP A 296 -2.59 17.77 -0.43
N ALA A 297 -1.66 16.82 -0.27
CA ALA A 297 -0.34 16.90 -0.87
C ALA A 297 -0.35 16.73 -2.40
N LEU A 298 -1.29 15.97 -2.96
CA LEU A 298 -1.45 15.85 -4.42
C LEU A 298 -2.45 16.86 -4.99
N HIS A 299 -3.04 17.71 -4.14
CA HIS A 299 -4.10 18.65 -4.50
C HIS A 299 -5.21 17.98 -5.32
N ILE A 300 -5.69 16.83 -4.85
CA ILE A 300 -6.83 16.12 -5.44
C ILE A 300 -8.03 16.20 -4.52
N LYS A 301 -9.22 16.29 -5.11
CA LYS A 301 -10.47 16.22 -4.34
C LYS A 301 -10.75 14.76 -3.98
N ALA A 302 -11.29 14.54 -2.80
CA ALA A 302 -11.63 13.20 -2.30
C ALA A 302 -12.50 12.42 -3.31
N PHE A 303 -13.50 13.09 -3.90
CA PHE A 303 -14.37 12.52 -4.93
C PHE A 303 -13.62 12.00 -6.17
N ASP A 304 -12.58 12.72 -6.63
CA ASP A 304 -11.77 12.28 -7.78
C ASP A 304 -10.95 11.02 -7.44
N MET A 305 -10.50 10.89 -6.18
CA MET A 305 -9.82 9.68 -5.70
C MET A 305 -10.79 8.49 -5.60
N ALA A 306 -11.99 8.68 -5.07
CA ALA A 306 -13.00 7.61 -4.97
C ALA A 306 -13.29 6.97 -6.33
N LYS A 307 -13.47 7.80 -7.37
CA LYS A 307 -13.67 7.33 -8.75
C LYS A 307 -12.52 6.47 -9.30
N MET A 308 -11.31 6.61 -8.74
CA MET A 308 -10.11 5.87 -9.15
C MET A 308 -9.95 4.54 -8.40
N ILE A 309 -10.48 4.41 -7.18
CA ILE A 309 -10.24 3.25 -6.32
C ILE A 309 -10.72 1.96 -7.00
N GLU A 310 -11.93 1.95 -7.54
CA GLU A 310 -12.49 0.77 -8.20
C GLU A 310 -11.64 0.31 -9.40
N CYS A 311 -11.26 1.23 -10.29
CA CYS A 311 -10.44 0.87 -11.45
C CYS A 311 -9.03 0.45 -11.05
N PHE A 312 -8.46 1.06 -10.01
CA PHE A 312 -7.16 0.69 -9.48
C PHE A 312 -7.18 -0.74 -8.91
N VAL A 313 -8.16 -1.09 -8.08
CA VAL A 313 -8.32 -2.44 -7.52
C VAL A 313 -8.52 -3.48 -8.63
N LYS A 314 -9.31 -3.16 -9.67
CA LYS A 314 -9.49 -4.03 -10.84
C LYS A 314 -8.19 -4.21 -11.64
N SER A 315 -7.35 -3.19 -11.72
CA SER A 315 -6.08 -3.25 -12.45
C SER A 315 -5.05 -4.16 -11.77
N ILE A 316 -5.06 -4.31 -10.44
CA ILE A 316 -4.13 -5.18 -9.72
C ILE A 316 -4.86 -6.42 -9.18
N THR A 317 -5.06 -7.42 -10.04
CA THR A 317 -5.81 -8.64 -9.69
C THR A 317 -5.22 -9.41 -8.50
N THR A 318 -3.89 -9.39 -8.36
CA THR A 318 -3.14 -10.05 -7.28
C THR A 318 -3.13 -9.28 -5.95
N LEU A 319 -3.83 -8.14 -5.85
CA LEU A 319 -3.85 -7.31 -4.65
C LEU A 319 -4.42 -8.09 -3.44
N PRO A 320 -3.68 -8.16 -2.30
CA PRO A 320 -4.08 -8.84 -1.08
C PRO A 320 -5.44 -8.36 -0.58
N ARG A 321 -6.17 -9.28 0.05
CA ARG A 321 -7.49 -8.99 0.62
C ARG A 321 -7.47 -7.82 1.61
N GLU A 322 -6.44 -7.74 2.45
CA GLU A 322 -6.33 -6.67 3.45
C GLU A 322 -6.13 -5.30 2.82
N LEU A 323 -5.34 -5.21 1.75
CA LEU A 323 -5.13 -3.96 1.01
C LEU A 323 -6.38 -3.57 0.22
N LYS A 324 -7.12 -4.54 -0.33
CA LYS A 324 -8.45 -4.30 -0.92
C LYS A 324 -9.41 -3.73 0.13
N ARG A 325 -9.47 -4.36 1.31
CA ARG A 325 -10.30 -3.91 2.44
C ARG A 325 -9.93 -2.49 2.86
N HIS A 326 -8.64 -2.19 2.98
CA HIS A 326 -8.13 -0.85 3.27
C HIS A 326 -8.64 0.19 2.27
N LEU A 327 -8.49 -0.07 0.96
CA LEU A 327 -8.98 0.84 -0.08
C LEU A 327 -10.51 1.01 -0.05
N PHE A 328 -11.27 -0.04 0.25
CA PHE A 328 -12.72 0.08 0.42
C PHE A 328 -13.10 0.93 1.63
N LEU A 329 -12.37 0.83 2.75
CA LEU A 329 -12.60 1.70 3.91
C LEU A 329 -12.25 3.16 3.59
N VAL A 330 -11.21 3.39 2.78
CA VAL A 330 -10.88 4.73 2.28
C VAL A 330 -12.01 5.26 1.40
N GLU A 331 -12.53 4.45 0.48
CA GLU A 331 -13.66 4.82 -0.37
C GLU A 331 -14.93 5.12 0.44
N GLU A 332 -15.28 4.27 1.40
CA GLU A 332 -16.40 4.47 2.33
C GLU A 332 -16.26 5.79 3.07
N LYS A 333 -15.07 6.08 3.62
CA LYS A 333 -14.79 7.35 4.31
C LYS A 333 -14.91 8.57 3.40
N ILE A 334 -14.54 8.44 2.12
CA ILE A 334 -14.75 9.52 1.15
C ILE A 334 -16.25 9.74 0.92
N LEU A 335 -16.99 8.67 0.66
CA LEU A 335 -18.41 8.74 0.29
C LEU A 335 -19.32 9.12 1.47
N GLU A 336 -18.94 8.79 2.72
CA GLU A 336 -19.70 9.16 3.90
C GLU A 336 -19.53 10.64 4.29
N SER A 337 -18.37 11.25 4.00
CA SER A 337 -18.04 12.60 4.52
C SER A 337 -17.25 13.48 3.56
N LEU A 338 -16.02 13.09 3.16
CA LEU A 338 -15.07 14.00 2.48
C LEU A 338 -15.52 14.42 1.07
N ALA A 339 -16.31 13.60 0.39
CA ALA A 339 -16.90 13.97 -0.91
C ALA A 339 -17.96 15.08 -0.78
N TRP A 340 -18.48 15.34 0.42
CA TRP A 340 -19.51 16.34 0.71
C TRP A 340 -18.94 17.62 1.33
N GLU A 341 -17.61 17.80 1.32
CA GLU A 341 -17.01 19.05 1.77
C GLU A 341 -17.21 20.18 0.75
N ALA A 342 -17.22 21.43 1.25
CA ALA A 342 -17.37 22.61 0.41
C ALA A 342 -16.29 22.65 -0.70
N GLY A 343 -16.72 22.94 -1.93
CA GLY A 343 -15.84 22.92 -3.10
C GLY A 343 -15.51 21.52 -3.63
N SER A 344 -16.28 20.50 -3.24
CA SER A 344 -16.26 19.19 -3.89
C SER A 344 -16.85 19.24 -5.32
N PRO A 345 -16.28 18.49 -6.29
CA PRO A 345 -16.83 18.36 -7.63
C PRO A 345 -18.23 17.73 -7.68
N ILE A 346 -18.67 17.04 -6.61
CA ILE A 346 -19.98 16.38 -6.57
C ILE A 346 -21.12 17.39 -6.75
N TYR A 347 -21.00 18.59 -6.16
CA TYR A 347 -22.03 19.62 -6.25
C TYR A 347 -22.20 20.11 -7.68
N SER A 348 -21.11 20.36 -8.39
CA SER A 348 -21.16 20.72 -9.81
C SER A 348 -21.76 19.62 -10.68
N LEU A 349 -21.49 18.34 -10.35
CA LEU A 349 -22.05 17.21 -11.09
C LEU A 349 -23.56 17.12 -10.89
N ILE A 350 -24.03 17.22 -9.64
CA ILE A 350 -25.47 17.20 -9.30
C ILE A 350 -26.19 18.38 -9.94
N SER A 351 -25.62 19.60 -9.88
CA SER A 351 -26.22 20.77 -10.53
C SER A 351 -26.31 20.61 -12.04
N SER A 352 -25.29 20.02 -12.67
CA SER A 352 -25.30 19.80 -14.13
C SER A 352 -26.35 18.78 -14.56
N THR A 353 -26.59 17.73 -13.75
CA THR A 353 -27.61 16.72 -14.06
C THR A 353 -29.02 17.25 -13.88
N VAL A 354 -29.28 18.05 -12.84
CA VAL A 354 -30.60 18.67 -12.62
C VAL A 354 -30.98 19.60 -13.79
N VAL A 355 -30.01 20.37 -14.31
CA VAL A 355 -30.24 21.24 -15.47
C VAL A 355 -30.52 20.44 -16.75
N GLN A 356 -29.95 19.24 -16.90
CA GLN A 356 -30.22 18.36 -18.05
C GLN A 356 -31.63 17.76 -17.98
N ASP A 357 -32.10 17.38 -16.79
CA ASP A 357 -33.44 16.85 -16.60
C ASP A 357 -34.51 17.92 -16.92
N GLU A 358 -34.32 19.17 -16.45
CA GLU A 358 -35.23 20.29 -16.75
C GLU A 358 -35.30 20.64 -18.26
N GLN A 359 -34.19 20.49 -18.99
CA GLN A 359 -34.18 20.69 -20.45
C GLN A 359 -34.85 19.54 -21.21
N SER A 360 -34.82 18.32 -20.68
CA SER A 360 -35.49 17.17 -21.27
C SER A 360 -37.00 17.17 -21.07
N GLU A 361 -37.50 17.70 -19.94
CA GLU A 361 -38.94 17.85 -19.68
C GLU A 361 -39.56 19.04 -20.45
N GLY A 362 -38.79 20.12 -20.70
CA GLY A 362 -39.26 21.29 -21.45
C GLY A 362 -39.51 21.07 -22.95
N ILE A 363 -38.92 20.03 -23.55
CA ILE A 363 -39.10 19.70 -24.97
C ILE A 363 -40.36 18.83 -25.21
N ALA A 364 -40.81 18.07 -24.20
CA ALA A 364 -41.96 17.18 -24.34
C ALA A 364 -43.33 17.89 -24.29
N THR A 365 -43.38 19.19 -24.03
CA THR A 365 -44.65 19.94 -23.85
C THR A 365 -45.02 20.87 -25.02
N HIS A 366 -44.29 20.85 -26.14
CA HIS A 366 -44.50 21.80 -27.24
C HIS A 366 -44.83 21.21 -28.62
N GLU A 367 -45.10 19.91 -28.74
CA GLU A 367 -45.54 19.26 -29.99
C GLU A 367 -46.94 18.63 -29.88
N ASP A 368 -47.97 19.41 -29.55
CA ASP A 368 -49.35 18.98 -29.81
C ASP A 368 -50.30 20.19 -29.98
N ASP A 369 -50.12 20.99 -31.03
CA ASP A 369 -51.21 21.88 -31.47
C ASP A 369 -51.03 22.45 -32.89
N THR A 370 -50.87 21.62 -33.93
CA THR A 370 -51.17 22.08 -35.32
C THR A 370 -51.46 20.92 -36.27
N SER A 371 -52.60 20.25 -36.16
CA SER A 371 -53.13 19.41 -37.24
C SER A 371 -54.64 19.21 -37.11
N ASP A 372 -55.43 20.23 -37.50
CA ASP A 372 -56.76 19.98 -38.06
C ASP A 372 -57.38 21.25 -38.67
N LYS A 373 -57.15 21.43 -39.98
CA LYS A 373 -58.16 21.88 -40.97
C LYS A 373 -57.49 22.22 -42.31
N ALA A 374 -57.59 21.30 -43.26
CA ALA A 374 -57.96 21.61 -44.65
C ALA A 374 -57.88 20.34 -45.51
N MET A 375 -59.02 19.73 -45.80
CA MET A 375 -59.25 19.11 -47.11
C MET A 375 -60.74 18.88 -47.32
N GLN A 376 -61.40 19.76 -48.07
CA GLN A 376 -62.74 19.54 -48.61
C GLN A 376 -62.64 19.51 -50.14
N ALA A 377 -63.29 18.50 -50.71
CA ALA A 377 -63.11 17.90 -52.04
C ALA A 377 -63.45 18.83 -53.25
N PRO A 378 -63.05 18.44 -54.48
CA PRO A 378 -63.20 19.27 -55.68
C PRO A 378 -64.54 19.06 -56.41
N ASN A 379 -64.88 20.09 -57.20
CA ASN A 379 -66.06 20.28 -58.03
C ASN A 379 -66.48 19.10 -58.92
N SER A 380 -67.80 18.96 -59.06
CA SER A 380 -68.44 18.43 -60.27
C SER A 380 -69.58 19.37 -60.70
N LYS A 381 -69.49 19.80 -61.96
CA LYS A 381 -70.36 20.66 -62.80
C LYS A 381 -70.23 22.17 -62.64
#